data_AF-A0A9D7PVW5-F1
#
_entry.id   AF-A0A9D7PVW5-F1
#
_cell.length_a   1.000
_cell.length_b   1.000
_cell.length_c   1.000
_cell.angle_alpha   90.00
_cell.angle_beta   90.00
_cell.angle_gamma   90.00
#
_symmetry.space_group_name_H-M   'P 1'
#
loop_
_entity.id
_entity.type
_entity.pdbx_description
1 polymer ?
#
loop_
_entity_poly.entity_id
_entity_poly.type
_entity_poly.pdbx_seq_one_letter_code
_entity_poly.pdbx_strand_id
1 'polypeptide(L)'
;MFALLFFLFFGNVRTQNATIKPQEIISQRTDIIKEAEKYLGKRYKSKVQGQIMDCSGYTRFIMSKFGIKITRSSVTQVKDGDRVKNLKDARPGDILVFKGRNPHNNIPGHVGMVHHWSNDTLYFIHSSVTKGITIDHMFDPYYSRRFLQIRNVVDK
;
A
#
# COMPACT_ATOMS: atom_id res chain seq x y z
N MET A 1 -30.52 51.65 -32.24
CA MET A 1 -30.42 51.11 -30.86
C MET A 1 -30.85 49.65 -30.89
N PHE A 2 -29.93 48.72 -31.18
CA PHE A 2 -30.18 47.28 -31.01
C PHE A 2 -28.89 46.63 -30.49
N ALA A 3 -28.96 46.14 -29.26
CA ALA A 3 -27.84 45.59 -28.51
C ALA A 3 -27.56 44.14 -28.93
N LEU A 4 -26.26 43.84 -29.05
CA LEU A 4 -25.68 42.51 -29.13
C LEU A 4 -26.15 41.62 -27.96
N LEU A 5 -26.52 40.38 -28.25
CA LEU A 5 -26.57 39.31 -27.25
C LEU A 5 -25.69 38.15 -27.72
N PHE A 6 -24.42 38.22 -27.33
CA PHE A 6 -23.48 37.09 -27.36
C PHE A 6 -23.87 36.15 -26.21
N PHE A 7 -24.50 35.02 -26.51
CA PHE A 7 -24.70 33.95 -25.53
C PHE A 7 -23.35 33.26 -25.28
N LEU A 8 -22.62 33.71 -24.26
CA LEU A 8 -21.52 32.95 -23.68
C LEU A 8 -22.10 31.73 -22.97
N PHE A 9 -22.06 30.59 -23.65
CA PHE A 9 -22.31 29.29 -23.04
C PHE A 9 -21.13 28.96 -22.11
N PHE A 10 -21.17 29.49 -20.88
CA PHE A 10 -20.33 28.99 -19.80
C PHE A 10 -20.85 27.60 -19.42
N GLY A 11 -20.33 26.58 -20.12
CA GLY A 11 -20.45 25.20 -19.68
C GLY A 11 -19.82 25.09 -18.29
N ASN A 12 -20.67 24.92 -17.28
CA ASN A 12 -20.24 24.61 -15.91
C ASN A 12 -19.40 23.32 -15.94
N VAL A 13 -18.08 23.45 -15.93
CA VAL A 13 -17.19 22.35 -15.57
C VAL A 13 -17.42 22.10 -14.08
N ARG A 14 -18.37 21.21 -13.79
CA ARG A 14 -18.61 20.71 -12.44
C ARG A 14 -17.47 19.75 -12.13
N THR A 15 -16.39 20.25 -11.53
CA THR A 15 -15.39 19.43 -10.86
C THR A 15 -16.10 18.65 -9.76
N GLN A 16 -16.51 17.42 -10.08
CA GLN A 16 -16.96 16.49 -9.06
C GLN A 16 -15.71 16.02 -8.32
N ASN A 17 -15.42 16.63 -7.18
CA ASN A 17 -14.67 15.93 -6.13
C ASN A 17 -15.56 14.79 -5.63
N ALA A 18 -15.60 13.69 -6.38
CA ALA A 18 -16.44 12.54 -6.11
C ALA A 18 -15.89 11.81 -4.90
N THR A 19 -16.66 11.78 -3.82
CA THR A 19 -16.42 10.92 -2.66
C THR A 19 -16.55 9.47 -3.14
N ILE A 20 -15.45 8.72 -3.15
CA ILE A 20 -15.44 7.31 -3.57
C ILE A 20 -16.37 6.52 -2.65
N LYS A 21 -17.27 5.70 -3.22
CA LYS A 21 -18.26 4.95 -2.44
C LYS A 21 -17.55 3.86 -1.61
N PRO A 22 -17.98 3.55 -0.37
CA PRO A 22 -17.35 2.53 0.47
C PRO A 22 -17.19 1.15 -0.19
N GLN A 23 -18.16 0.76 -1.03
CA GLN A 23 -18.12 -0.51 -1.77
C GLN A 23 -16.99 -0.56 -2.80
N GLU A 24 -16.69 0.57 -3.44
CA GLU A 24 -15.61 0.68 -4.43
C GLU A 24 -14.24 0.57 -3.76
N ILE A 25 -14.06 1.18 -2.58
CA ILE A 25 -12.85 1.04 -1.76
C ILE A 25 -12.63 -0.41 -1.32
N ILE A 26 -13.67 -1.10 -0.85
CA ILE A 26 -13.58 -2.52 -0.47
C ILE A 26 -13.14 -3.35 -1.67
N SER A 27 -13.77 -3.13 -2.84
CA SER A 27 -13.39 -3.80 -4.08
C SER A 27 -11.93 -3.55 -4.45
N GLN A 28 -11.48 -2.29 -4.41
CA GLN A 28 -10.12 -1.91 -4.77
C GLN A 28 -9.08 -2.58 -3.85
N ARG A 29 -9.34 -2.62 -2.53
CA ARG A 29 -8.45 -3.28 -1.57
C ARG A 29 -8.35 -4.79 -1.84
N THR A 30 -9.47 -5.43 -2.15
CA THR A 30 -9.48 -6.85 -2.56
C THR A 30 -8.66 -7.05 -3.84
N ASP A 31 -8.81 -6.18 -4.83
CA ASP A 31 -8.09 -6.30 -6.10
C ASP A 31 -6.59 -6.04 -5.93
N ILE A 32 -6.19 -5.12 -5.05
CA ILE A 32 -4.78 -4.91 -4.67
C ILE A 32 -4.16 -6.21 -4.15
N ILE A 33 -4.84 -6.92 -3.25
CA ILE A 33 -4.32 -8.18 -2.70
C ILE A 33 -4.28 -9.28 -3.75
N LYS A 34 -5.33 -9.44 -4.56
CA LYS A 34 -5.32 -10.40 -5.66
C LYS A 34 -4.18 -10.14 -6.65
N GLU A 35 -3.90 -8.87 -6.96
CA GLU A 35 -2.78 -8.51 -7.81
C GLU A 35 -1.44 -8.82 -7.14
N ALA A 36 -1.32 -8.58 -5.83
CA ALA A 36 -0.13 -8.89 -5.04
C ALA A 36 0.19 -10.40 -5.06
N GLU A 37 -0.82 -11.25 -4.93
CA GLU A 37 -0.70 -12.72 -4.89
C GLU A 37 -0.15 -13.32 -6.18
N LYS A 38 -0.37 -12.69 -7.35
CA LYS A 38 0.17 -13.15 -8.65
C LYS A 38 1.71 -13.26 -8.68
N TYR A 39 2.37 -12.64 -7.71
CA TYR A 39 3.83 -12.60 -7.63
C TYR A 39 4.42 -13.51 -6.55
N LEU A 40 3.59 -14.29 -5.83
CA LEU A 40 4.04 -15.26 -4.84
C LEU A 40 5.15 -16.17 -5.39
N GLY A 41 6.15 -16.45 -4.54
CA GLY A 41 7.31 -17.27 -4.87
C GLY A 41 8.40 -16.56 -5.69
N LYS A 42 8.16 -15.38 -6.27
CA LYS A 42 9.23 -14.65 -6.97
C LYS A 42 10.31 -14.22 -5.99
N ARG A 43 11.57 -14.45 -6.37
CA ARG A 43 12.74 -14.18 -5.52
C ARG A 43 12.89 -12.69 -5.22
N TYR A 44 13.43 -12.39 -4.04
CA TYR A 44 13.83 -11.04 -3.65
C TYR A 44 14.73 -10.40 -4.72
N LYS A 45 14.49 -9.13 -5.05
CA LYS A 45 15.19 -8.38 -6.12
C LYS A 45 15.05 -8.97 -7.54
N SER A 46 14.12 -9.90 -7.78
CA SER A 46 13.75 -10.28 -9.15
C SER A 46 13.26 -9.06 -9.94
N LYS A 47 13.45 -9.08 -11.26
CA LYS A 47 12.98 -8.02 -12.14
C LYS A 47 11.59 -8.38 -12.70
N VAL A 48 10.63 -7.47 -12.55
CA VAL A 48 9.28 -7.58 -13.13
C VAL A 48 8.99 -6.26 -13.82
N GLN A 49 8.73 -6.30 -15.14
CA GLN A 49 8.44 -5.10 -15.95
C GLN A 49 9.48 -3.98 -15.73
N GLY A 50 10.77 -4.34 -15.69
CA GLY A 50 11.88 -3.41 -15.45
C GLY A 50 12.06 -2.95 -14.00
N GLN A 51 11.17 -3.31 -13.07
CA GLN A 51 11.26 -2.92 -11.66
C GLN A 51 11.87 -4.02 -10.80
N ILE A 52 12.62 -3.62 -9.76
CA ILE A 52 13.27 -4.54 -8.80
C ILE A 52 12.31 -4.85 -7.64
N MET A 53 11.98 -6.13 -7.46
CA MET A 53 11.08 -6.63 -6.41
C MET A 53 11.80 -6.86 -5.08
N ASP A 54 12.47 -5.82 -4.55
CA ASP A 54 12.77 -5.79 -3.11
C ASP A 54 11.52 -5.43 -2.29
N CYS A 55 11.59 -5.37 -0.96
CA CYS A 55 10.40 -5.18 -0.13
C CYS A 55 9.60 -3.92 -0.51
N SER A 56 10.26 -2.77 -0.55
CA SER A 56 9.64 -1.49 -0.94
C SER A 56 9.36 -1.35 -2.43
N GLY A 57 10.16 -1.99 -3.30
CA GLY A 57 9.94 -2.01 -4.73
C GLY A 57 8.70 -2.81 -5.09
N TYR A 58 8.47 -3.93 -4.41
CA TYR A 58 7.28 -4.76 -4.56
C TYR A 58 6.01 -4.02 -4.11
N THR A 59 5.98 -3.43 -2.91
CA THR A 59 4.81 -2.65 -2.45
C THR A 59 4.51 -1.50 -3.41
N ARG A 60 5.54 -0.76 -3.86
CA ARG A 60 5.39 0.33 -4.83
C ARG A 60 4.85 -0.15 -6.16
N PHE A 61 5.36 -1.27 -6.66
CA PHE A 61 4.93 -1.85 -7.93
C PHE A 61 3.46 -2.22 -7.90
N ILE A 62 2.99 -2.90 -6.84
CA ILE A 62 1.58 -3.25 -6.71
C ILE A 62 0.72 -1.98 -6.63
N MET A 63 1.05 -1.04 -5.75
CA MET A 63 0.29 0.21 -5.60
C MET A 63 0.20 1.01 -6.92
N SER A 64 1.29 1.03 -7.71
CA SER A 64 1.31 1.75 -8.98
C SER A 64 0.30 1.24 -10.01
N LYS A 65 -0.07 -0.04 -9.95
CA LYS A 65 -1.09 -0.64 -10.84
C LYS A 65 -2.50 -0.12 -10.57
N PHE A 66 -2.72 0.43 -9.38
CA PHE A 66 -3.99 1.03 -8.94
C PHE A 66 -3.92 2.56 -8.93
N GLY A 67 -2.91 3.16 -9.58
CA GLY A 67 -2.71 4.62 -9.61
C GLY A 67 -2.21 5.23 -8.30
N ILE A 68 -1.94 4.40 -7.27
CA ILE A 68 -1.49 4.86 -5.95
C ILE A 68 0.03 5.09 -5.99
N LYS A 69 0.43 6.35 -5.81
CA LYS A 69 1.84 6.75 -5.79
C LYS A 69 2.39 6.67 -4.37
N ILE A 70 3.34 5.76 -4.17
CA ILE A 70 4.16 5.68 -2.95
C ILE A 70 5.64 5.79 -3.28
N THR A 71 6.43 6.18 -2.29
CA THR A 71 7.87 6.38 -2.40
C THR A 71 8.64 5.06 -2.55
N ARG A 72 9.88 5.13 -3.03
CA ARG A 72 10.65 3.95 -3.46
C ARG A 72 11.22 3.13 -2.31
N SER A 73 11.57 3.72 -1.17
CA SER A 73 12.32 3.06 -0.11
C SER A 73 11.49 2.84 1.14
N SER A 74 11.78 1.81 1.93
CA SER A 74 11.12 1.59 3.23
C SER A 74 11.24 2.81 4.17
N VAL A 75 12.39 3.48 4.13
CA VAL A 75 12.69 4.70 4.93
C VAL A 75 11.77 5.86 4.56
N THR A 76 11.27 5.91 3.32
CA THR A 76 10.36 6.95 2.86
C THR A 76 8.90 6.51 2.94
N GLN A 77 8.60 5.23 2.69
CA GLN A 77 7.24 4.67 2.77
C GLN A 77 6.61 4.77 4.17
N VAL A 78 7.43 4.83 5.21
CA VAL A 78 6.97 5.09 6.58
C VAL A 78 6.21 6.41 6.75
N LYS A 79 6.37 7.35 5.81
CA LYS A 79 5.71 8.66 5.79
C LYS A 79 4.59 8.76 4.75
N ASP A 80 4.42 7.76 3.89
CA ASP A 80 3.36 7.76 2.87
C ASP A 80 2.00 7.52 3.49
N GLY A 81 0.93 8.02 2.87
CA GLY A 81 -0.42 7.80 3.38
C GLY A 81 -0.69 8.47 4.73
N ASP A 82 -1.68 7.96 5.43
CA ASP A 82 -2.03 8.34 6.80
C ASP A 82 -1.62 7.25 7.80
N ARG A 83 -1.29 7.65 9.03
CA ARG A 83 -0.95 6.69 10.08
C ARG A 83 -2.20 6.00 10.58
N VAL A 84 -2.22 4.68 10.57
CA VAL A 84 -3.24 3.89 11.28
C VAL A 84 -2.81 3.75 12.75
N LYS A 85 -3.66 4.18 13.68
CA LYS A 85 -3.30 4.31 15.10
C LYS A 85 -3.23 2.95 15.81
N ASN A 86 -4.17 2.05 15.54
CA ASN A 86 -4.23 0.75 16.18
C ASN A 86 -4.02 -0.37 15.18
N LEU A 87 -3.35 -1.45 15.61
CA LEU A 87 -3.13 -2.62 14.76
C LEU A 87 -4.45 -3.22 14.27
N LYS A 88 -5.45 -3.31 15.14
CA LYS A 88 -6.79 -3.83 14.81
C LYS A 88 -7.52 -3.08 13.69
N ASP A 89 -7.14 -1.83 13.42
CA ASP A 89 -7.75 -1.01 12.38
C ASP A 89 -7.07 -1.22 11.01
N ALA A 90 -6.04 -2.09 10.95
CA ALA A 90 -5.31 -2.42 9.74
C ALA A 90 -6.21 -3.14 8.74
N ARG A 91 -6.19 -2.68 7.49
CA ARG A 91 -7.03 -3.20 6.41
C ARG A 91 -6.17 -3.71 5.24
N PRO A 92 -6.69 -4.66 4.44
CA PRO A 92 -6.01 -5.15 3.25
C PRO A 92 -5.45 -4.01 2.38
N GLY A 93 -4.18 -4.10 2.03
CA GLY A 93 -3.44 -3.08 1.27
C GLY A 93 -2.72 -2.01 2.11
N ASP A 94 -3.02 -1.87 3.41
CA ASP A 94 -2.23 -0.98 4.27
C ASP A 94 -0.78 -1.45 4.36
N ILE A 95 0.17 -0.52 4.43
CA ILE A 95 1.60 -0.85 4.50
C ILE A 95 2.00 -1.06 5.95
N LEU A 96 2.47 -2.27 6.29
CA LEU A 96 3.18 -2.56 7.52
C LEU A 96 4.65 -2.17 7.38
N VAL A 97 5.16 -1.42 8.37
CA VAL A 97 6.55 -0.96 8.40
C VAL A 97 7.28 -1.61 9.56
N PHE A 98 8.47 -2.14 9.28
CA PHE A 98 9.32 -2.80 10.26
C PHE A 98 10.73 -2.20 10.26
N LYS A 99 11.40 -2.31 11.40
CA LYS A 99 12.82 -2.05 11.58
C LYS A 99 13.67 -2.93 10.66
N GLY A 100 14.89 -2.49 10.41
CA GLY A 100 15.94 -3.32 9.82
C GLY A 100 16.26 -4.56 10.64
N ARG A 101 17.24 -5.36 10.18
CA ARG A 101 17.61 -6.62 10.86
C ARG A 101 18.06 -6.43 12.30
N ASN A 102 18.67 -5.28 12.63
CA ASN A 102 18.96 -4.90 14.01
C ASN A 102 17.69 -4.32 14.67
N PRO A 103 17.05 -5.04 15.61
CA PRO A 103 15.81 -4.59 16.24
C PRO A 103 16.00 -3.41 17.21
N HIS A 104 17.23 -3.12 17.62
CA HIS A 104 17.56 -1.99 18.50
C HIS A 104 17.64 -0.65 17.74
N ASN A 105 17.68 -0.70 16.40
CA ASN A 105 17.67 0.49 15.56
C ASN A 105 16.26 0.74 15.01
N ASN A 106 15.67 1.89 15.33
CA ASN A 106 14.32 2.25 14.91
C ASN A 106 14.21 2.71 13.45
N ILE A 107 15.26 2.54 12.64
CA ILE A 107 15.24 2.85 11.20
C ILE A 107 14.38 1.82 10.44
N PRO A 108 13.41 2.26 9.63
CA PRO A 108 12.64 1.39 8.74
C PRO A 108 13.55 0.64 7.77
N GLY A 109 13.51 -0.69 7.80
CA GLY A 109 14.34 -1.55 6.96
C GLY A 109 13.59 -2.67 6.27
N HIS A 110 12.28 -2.80 6.53
CA HIS A 110 11.43 -3.76 5.83
C HIS A 110 9.98 -3.26 5.78
N VAL A 111 9.26 -3.63 4.73
CA VAL A 111 7.85 -3.29 4.53
C VAL A 111 7.09 -4.48 3.92
N GLY A 112 5.79 -4.52 4.15
CA GLY A 112 4.85 -5.45 3.54
C GLY A 112 3.46 -4.83 3.48
N MET A 113 2.54 -5.47 2.77
CA MET A 113 1.13 -5.04 2.71
C MET A 113 0.28 -5.97 3.55
N VAL A 114 -0.60 -5.42 4.37
CA VAL A 114 -1.63 -6.17 5.08
C VAL A 114 -2.41 -7.00 4.07
N HIS A 115 -2.51 -8.29 4.31
CA HIS A 115 -3.24 -9.20 3.45
C HIS A 115 -4.65 -9.41 3.97
N HIS A 116 -4.77 -9.93 5.19
CA HIS A 116 -6.06 -10.22 5.84
C HIS A 116 -5.89 -10.42 7.34
N TRP A 117 -7.01 -10.40 8.06
CA TRP A 117 -7.13 -10.93 9.41
C TRP A 117 -7.77 -12.32 9.37
N SER A 118 -7.28 -13.23 10.20
CA SER A 118 -7.90 -14.54 10.43
C SER A 118 -7.57 -15.00 11.85
N ASN A 119 -8.57 -15.42 12.64
CA ASN A 119 -8.41 -15.89 14.02
C ASN A 119 -7.50 -14.97 14.86
N ASP A 120 -7.84 -13.68 14.93
CA ASP A 120 -7.07 -12.63 15.61
C ASP A 120 -5.60 -12.51 15.18
N THR A 121 -5.25 -13.08 14.03
CA THR A 121 -3.90 -13.05 13.45
C THR A 121 -3.89 -12.16 12.21
N LEU A 122 -2.97 -11.19 12.20
CA LEU A 122 -2.75 -10.32 11.05
C LEU A 122 -1.72 -10.94 10.10
N TYR A 123 -2.14 -11.23 8.88
CA TYR A 123 -1.28 -11.73 7.81
C TYR A 123 -0.89 -10.60 6.87
N PHE A 124 0.32 -10.66 6.31
CA PHE A 124 0.82 -9.67 5.39
C PHE A 124 1.68 -10.31 4.30
N ILE A 125 1.60 -9.76 3.09
CA ILE A 125 2.37 -10.17 1.92
C ILE A 125 3.57 -9.24 1.73
N HIS A 126 4.74 -9.81 1.49
CA HIS A 126 5.97 -9.04 1.33
C HIS A 126 7.04 -9.79 0.54
N SER A 127 8.00 -9.04 -0.02
CA SER A 127 9.21 -9.63 -0.62
C SER A 127 10.25 -9.89 0.48
N SER A 128 10.34 -11.15 0.93
CA SER A 128 11.32 -11.63 1.91
C SER A 128 12.66 -11.91 1.25
N VAL A 129 13.76 -11.56 1.92
CA VAL A 129 15.12 -11.80 1.42
C VAL A 129 15.40 -13.29 1.16
N THR A 130 14.88 -14.17 2.02
CA THR A 130 15.14 -15.62 1.95
C THR A 130 14.03 -16.38 1.26
N LYS A 131 12.76 -16.03 1.54
CA LYS A 131 11.59 -16.76 1.02
C LYS A 131 11.07 -16.23 -0.33
N GLY A 132 11.53 -15.07 -0.79
CA GLY A 132 10.91 -14.35 -1.90
C GLY A 132 9.58 -13.72 -1.49
N ILE A 133 8.70 -13.44 -2.46
CA ILE A 133 7.36 -12.91 -2.19
C ILE A 133 6.53 -13.99 -1.52
N THR A 134 6.13 -13.74 -0.28
CA THR A 134 5.46 -14.70 0.61
C THR A 134 4.45 -13.99 1.49
N ILE A 135 3.57 -14.78 2.10
CA ILE A 135 2.69 -14.34 3.17
C ILE A 135 3.26 -14.88 4.49
N ASP A 136 3.45 -14.00 5.46
CA ASP A 136 3.82 -14.32 6.84
C ASP A 136 2.81 -13.63 7.79
N HIS A 137 2.82 -13.92 9.09
CA HIS A 137 1.97 -13.26 10.06
C HIS A 137 2.75 -12.32 10.98
N MET A 138 2.12 -11.20 11.35
CA MET A 138 2.73 -10.11 12.14
C MET A 138 3.24 -10.62 13.51
N PHE A 139 2.48 -11.53 14.12
CA PHE A 139 2.76 -12.00 15.47
C PHE A 139 3.91 -13.01 15.58
N ASP A 140 4.55 -13.38 14.48
CA ASP A 140 5.84 -14.09 14.53
C ASP A 140 6.86 -13.25 15.34
N PRO A 141 7.61 -13.84 16.30
CA PRO A 141 8.62 -13.12 17.08
C PRO A 141 9.63 -12.32 16.25
N TYR A 142 9.93 -12.76 15.02
CA TYR A 142 10.81 -12.05 14.10
C TYR A 142 10.21 -10.73 13.59
N TYR A 143 8.91 -10.69 13.29
CA TYR A 143 8.23 -9.51 12.77
C TYR A 143 7.73 -8.60 13.89
N SER A 144 7.08 -9.16 14.91
CA SER A 144 6.52 -8.42 16.04
C SER A 144 7.55 -7.53 16.76
N ARG A 145 8.75 -8.05 17.06
CA ARG A 145 9.85 -7.27 17.69
C ARG A 145 10.38 -6.12 16.83
N ARG A 146 10.12 -6.16 15.52
CA ARG A 146 10.59 -5.15 14.57
C ARG A 146 9.46 -4.25 14.08
N PHE A 147 8.22 -4.48 14.48
CA PHE A 147 7.11 -3.65 14.04
C PHE A 147 7.30 -2.19 14.47
N LEU A 148 7.00 -1.26 13.56
CA LEU A 148 7.06 0.18 13.81
C LEU A 148 5.67 0.82 13.76
N GLN A 149 4.99 0.70 12.62
CA GLN A 149 3.67 1.30 12.40
C GLN A 149 3.03 0.80 11.10
N ILE A 150 1.85 1.34 10.82
CA ILE A 150 0.98 1.00 9.70
C ILE A 150 0.60 2.28 8.97
N ARG A 151 0.60 2.22 7.64
CA ARG A 151 0.27 3.36 6.77
C ARG A 151 -0.89 3.00 5.84
N ASN A 152 -1.99 3.74 5.92
CA ASN A 152 -3.07 3.66 4.95
C ASN A 152 -2.72 4.53 3.74
N VAL A 153 -2.50 3.89 2.59
CA VAL A 153 -2.17 4.58 1.33
C VAL A 153 -3.29 4.48 0.29
N VAL A 154 -4.38 3.78 0.60
CA VAL A 154 -5.42 3.42 -0.38
C VAL A 154 -6.58 4.41 -0.37
N ASP A 155 -7.10 4.78 0.79
CA ASP A 155 -8.34 5.59 0.88
C ASP A 155 -8.08 7.12 0.90
N LYS A 156 -7.12 7.59 0.11
CA LYS A 156 -6.82 9.04 0.03
C LYS A 156 -7.87 9.81 -0.73
#